data_AF-A8Q3F7-F1
#
_entry.id   AF-A8Q3F7-F1
#
_cell.length_a   1.000
_cell.length_b   1.000
_cell.length_c   1.000
_cell.angle_alpha   90.00
_cell.angle_beta   90.00
_cell.angle_gamma   90.00
#
_symmetry.space_group_name_H-M   'P 1'
#
loop_
_entity.id
_entity.type
_entity.pdbx_description
1 polymer ?
#
loop_
_entity_poly.entity_id
_entity_poly.type
_entity_poly.pdbx_seq_one_letter_code
_entity_poly.pdbx_strand_id
1 'polypeptide(L)'
;MLNTPIPPEHAHLFSRVWNSAAIRIVADGGANVLREFVKSWDTFQRPTLICGDLDSISADTHKFFVDLGVCVKRIASQDSTDLQKSIQALEQMEAANSCKAPVDSTFVMRHPLVIYGGLGSRLDQSMHTLHVLAQLAPDASSSAAVPYVQVHTSPLPDSTLQARPETILIASSCVSCLLPPVRLPRLTDVAPGHA
;
A
#
# COMPACT_ATOMS: atom_id res chain seq x y z
N MET A 1 4.36 -4.91 0.82
CA MET A 1 5.81 -5.14 0.58
C MET A 1 6.00 -5.56 -0.87
N LEU A 2 6.89 -4.87 -1.59
CA LEU A 2 7.26 -5.20 -2.97
C LEU A 2 8.49 -6.12 -3.03
N ASN A 3 8.84 -6.58 -4.23
CA ASN A 3 10.04 -7.38 -4.47
C ASN A 3 11.31 -6.53 -4.35
N THR A 4 11.71 -6.23 -3.11
CA THR A 4 12.88 -5.41 -2.79
C THR A 4 13.58 -5.99 -1.57
N PRO A 5 14.92 -6.09 -1.56
CA PRO A 5 15.68 -6.58 -0.40
C PRO A 5 15.36 -5.79 0.88
N ILE A 6 15.51 -6.45 2.03
CA ILE A 6 15.48 -5.82 3.34
C ILE A 6 16.92 -5.79 3.85
N PRO A 7 17.63 -4.66 3.74
CA PRO A 7 19.00 -4.56 4.25
C PRO A 7 19.03 -4.78 5.77
N PRO A 8 20.10 -5.42 6.32
CA PRO A 8 20.22 -5.67 7.76
C PRO A 8 20.05 -4.41 8.62
N GLU A 9 20.55 -3.27 8.17
CA GLU A 9 20.42 -1.97 8.83
C GLU A 9 18.96 -1.49 8.97
N HIS A 10 18.05 -1.97 8.11
CA HIS A 10 16.62 -1.63 8.17
C HIS A 10 15.77 -2.72 8.81
N ALA A 11 16.35 -3.85 9.19
CA ALA A 11 15.60 -5.00 9.69
C ALA A 11 14.70 -4.66 10.90
N HIS A 12 15.21 -3.85 11.84
CA HIS A 12 14.43 -3.39 13.00
C HIS A 12 13.28 -2.47 12.62
N LEU A 13 13.51 -1.52 11.70
CA LEU A 13 12.47 -0.63 11.21
C LEU A 13 11.38 -1.42 10.48
N PHE A 14 11.79 -2.29 9.54
CA PHE A 14 10.88 -3.17 8.81
C PHE A 14 10.04 -4.01 9.76
N SER A 15 10.68 -4.70 10.73
CA SER A 15 9.99 -5.53 11.72
C SER A 15 8.96 -4.73 12.54
N ARG A 16 9.32 -3.52 12.99
CA ARG A 16 8.40 -2.66 13.75
C ARG A 16 7.20 -2.24 12.91
N VAL A 17 7.43 -1.75 11.69
CA VAL A 17 6.35 -1.33 10.77
C VAL A 17 5.46 -2.52 10.42
N TRP A 18 6.08 -3.64 10.05
CA TRP A 18 5.39 -4.88 9.69
C TRP A 18 4.52 -5.41 10.83
N ASN A 19 5.06 -5.49 12.05
CA ASN A 19 4.32 -6.00 13.20
C ASN A 19 3.24 -5.04 13.70
N SER A 20 3.33 -3.74 13.39
CA SER A 20 2.30 -2.74 13.74
C SER A 20 1.16 -2.66 12.71
N ALA A 21 1.34 -3.17 11.50
CA ALA A 21 0.32 -3.09 10.45
C ALA A 21 -0.91 -3.97 10.75
N ALA A 22 -2.11 -3.44 10.48
CA ALA A 22 -3.35 -4.23 10.59
C ALA A 22 -3.47 -5.27 9.47
N ILE A 23 -3.10 -4.87 8.25
CA ILE A 23 -3.14 -5.70 7.04
C ILE A 23 -1.75 -5.75 6.43
N ARG A 24 -1.30 -6.96 6.07
CA ARG A 24 0.04 -7.22 5.51
C ARG A 24 -0.10 -7.87 4.15
N ILE A 25 0.26 -7.14 3.09
CA ILE A 25 0.19 -7.64 1.72
C ILE A 25 1.59 -7.73 1.14
N VAL A 26 1.90 -8.86 0.52
CA VAL A 26 3.16 -9.11 -0.16
C VAL A 26 2.91 -9.30 -1.65
N ALA A 27 3.61 -8.52 -2.46
CA ALA A 27 3.54 -8.59 -3.91
C ALA A 27 4.50 -9.67 -4.42
N ASP A 28 3.94 -10.74 -4.99
CA ASP A 28 4.61 -11.84 -5.68
C ASP A 28 6.03 -12.18 -5.16
N GLY A 29 7.07 -11.79 -5.89
CA GLY A 29 8.48 -12.11 -5.58
C GLY A 29 8.96 -11.54 -4.24
N GLY A 30 8.29 -10.54 -3.68
CA GLY A 30 8.51 -10.05 -2.31
C GLY A 30 8.31 -11.15 -1.26
N ALA A 31 7.55 -12.19 -1.57
CA ALA A 31 7.39 -13.35 -0.69
C ALA A 31 8.72 -14.09 -0.48
N ASN A 32 9.59 -14.16 -1.50
CA ASN A 32 10.89 -14.80 -1.35
C ASN A 32 11.77 -14.02 -0.37
N VAL A 33 11.80 -12.68 -0.52
CA VAL A 33 12.55 -11.82 0.40
C VAL A 33 12.01 -11.94 1.82
N LEU A 34 10.68 -11.95 1.98
CA LEU A 34 10.07 -12.10 3.30
C LEU A 34 10.40 -13.44 3.93
N ARG A 35 10.37 -14.53 3.16
CA ARG A 35 10.72 -15.87 3.66
C ARG A 35 12.15 -15.92 4.16
N GLU A 36 13.09 -15.29 3.48
CA GLU A 36 14.48 -15.21 3.95
C GLU A 36 14.59 -14.35 5.22
N PHE A 37 13.86 -13.22 5.27
CA PHE A 37 13.84 -12.35 6.45
C PHE A 37 13.38 -13.08 7.71
N VAL A 38 12.31 -13.87 7.64
CA VAL A 38 11.73 -14.55 8.81
C VAL A 38 12.59 -15.66 9.39
N LYS A 39 13.57 -16.19 8.63
CA LYS A 39 14.53 -17.17 9.16
C LYS A 39 15.42 -16.59 10.25
N SER A 40 15.64 -15.27 10.22
CA SER A 40 16.55 -14.55 11.11
C SER A 40 15.82 -13.65 12.12
N TRP A 41 14.48 -13.68 12.15
CA TRP A 41 13.65 -12.78 12.94
C TRP A 41 12.48 -13.52 13.60
N ASP A 42 12.60 -13.77 14.91
CA ASP A 42 11.62 -14.55 15.69
C ASP A 42 10.25 -13.88 15.81
N THR A 43 10.19 -12.55 15.85
CA THR A 43 8.93 -11.80 15.97
C THR A 43 8.35 -11.52 14.59
N PHE A 44 7.68 -12.50 14.00
CA PHE A 44 7.04 -12.38 12.69
C PHE A 44 5.52 -12.55 12.75
N GLN A 45 4.80 -11.49 12.39
CA GLN A 45 3.37 -11.58 12.09
C GLN A 45 3.18 -12.07 10.64
N ARG A 46 2.31 -13.07 10.45
CA ARG A 46 2.07 -13.66 9.12
C ARG A 46 1.47 -12.61 8.15
N PRO A 47 1.77 -12.68 6.85
CA PRO A 47 1.06 -11.89 5.86
C PRO A 47 -0.43 -12.21 5.87
N THR A 48 -1.25 -11.20 5.63
CA THR A 48 -2.69 -11.37 5.38
C THR A 48 -2.91 -11.97 3.99
N LEU A 49 -2.13 -11.52 3.01
CA LEU A 49 -2.25 -11.91 1.61
C LEU A 49 -0.89 -11.86 0.91
N ILE A 50 -0.65 -12.86 0.06
CA ILE A 50 0.37 -12.81 -0.99
C ILE A 50 -0.37 -12.78 -2.32
N CYS A 51 -0.07 -11.81 -3.18
CA CYS A 51 -0.75 -11.69 -4.46
C CYS A 51 0.12 -11.11 -5.57
N GLY A 52 -0.28 -11.37 -6.81
CA GLY A 52 0.41 -10.99 -8.04
C GLY A 52 0.07 -12.02 -9.11
N ASP A 53 0.75 -12.00 -10.25
CA ASP A 53 0.64 -13.07 -11.25
C ASP A 53 1.34 -14.38 -10.82
N LEU A 54 2.16 -14.30 -9.76
CA LEU A 54 2.87 -15.40 -9.10
C LEU A 54 3.96 -16.02 -9.99
N ASP A 55 4.61 -15.21 -10.83
CA ASP A 55 5.69 -15.67 -11.71
C ASP A 55 7.08 -15.54 -11.06
N SER A 56 7.21 -14.72 -10.03
CA SER A 56 8.48 -14.43 -9.35
C SER A 56 8.63 -15.17 -8.02
N ILE A 57 7.53 -15.58 -7.37
CA ILE A 57 7.57 -16.42 -6.16
C ILE A 57 8.10 -17.83 -6.47
N SER A 58 9.02 -18.34 -5.63
CA SER A 58 9.52 -19.71 -5.81
C SER A 58 8.52 -20.75 -5.28
N ALA A 59 8.54 -21.96 -5.84
CA ALA A 59 7.64 -23.06 -5.43
C ALA A 59 7.77 -23.38 -3.93
N ASP A 60 8.99 -23.40 -3.40
CA ASP A 60 9.23 -23.63 -1.98
C ASP A 60 8.67 -22.51 -1.11
N THR A 61 8.79 -21.25 -1.57
CA THR A 61 8.26 -20.09 -0.84
C THR A 61 6.74 -20.09 -0.85
N HIS A 62 6.15 -20.39 -2.00
CA HIS A 62 4.71 -20.57 -2.14
C HIS A 62 4.20 -21.64 -1.17
N LYS A 63 4.81 -22.84 -1.20
CA LYS A 63 4.46 -23.94 -0.29
C LYS A 63 4.59 -23.53 1.18
N PHE A 64 5.70 -22.88 1.55
CA PHE A 64 5.94 -22.42 2.92
C PHE A 64 4.80 -21.55 3.44
N PHE A 65 4.35 -20.54 2.68
CA PHE A 65 3.28 -19.65 3.12
C PHE A 65 1.90 -20.30 3.09
N VAL A 66 1.63 -21.18 2.13
CA VAL A 66 0.38 -21.98 2.11
C VAL A 66 0.29 -22.88 3.33
N ASP A 67 1.37 -23.61 3.67
CA ASP A 67 1.43 -24.48 4.85
C ASP A 67 1.29 -23.66 6.15
N LEU A 68 1.75 -22.40 6.13
CA LEU A 68 1.59 -21.44 7.23
C LEU A 68 0.16 -20.84 7.30
N GLY A 69 -0.75 -21.22 6.40
CA GLY A 69 -2.14 -20.77 6.36
C GLY A 69 -2.33 -19.35 5.82
N VAL A 70 -1.38 -18.85 5.03
CA VAL A 70 -1.48 -17.53 4.36
C VAL A 70 -2.29 -17.68 3.07
N CYS A 71 -3.18 -16.71 2.80
CA CYS A 71 -3.88 -16.66 1.53
C CYS A 71 -2.89 -16.26 0.42
N VAL A 72 -2.71 -17.12 -0.58
CA VAL A 72 -1.91 -16.83 -1.78
C VAL A 72 -2.86 -16.76 -2.98
N LYS A 73 -3.00 -15.58 -3.58
CA LYS A 73 -3.98 -15.31 -4.64
C LYS A 73 -3.30 -14.90 -5.93
N ARG A 74 -3.51 -15.68 -6.99
CA ARG A 74 -3.10 -15.31 -8.34
C ARG A 74 -4.04 -14.26 -8.94
N ILE A 75 -3.49 -13.17 -9.46
CA ILE A 75 -4.18 -12.09 -10.17
C ILE A 75 -3.49 -11.95 -11.53
N ALA A 76 -4.09 -12.56 -12.56
CA ALA A 76 -3.47 -12.74 -13.87
C ALA A 76 -3.46 -11.49 -14.77
N SER A 77 -4.05 -10.38 -14.33
CA SER A 77 -4.10 -9.13 -15.11
C SER A 77 -2.68 -8.70 -15.52
N GLN A 78 -2.48 -8.53 -16.83
CA GLN A 78 -1.22 -8.06 -17.40
C GLN A 78 -1.16 -6.54 -17.54
N ASP A 79 -2.31 -5.87 -17.38
CA ASP A 79 -2.43 -4.41 -17.52
C ASP A 79 -2.21 -3.67 -16.19
N SER A 80 -1.89 -4.40 -15.12
CA SER A 80 -1.65 -3.85 -13.78
C SER A 80 -0.37 -4.43 -13.19
N THR A 81 0.38 -3.59 -12.46
CA THR A 81 1.58 -4.05 -11.75
C THR A 81 1.21 -4.72 -10.42
N ASP A 82 2.12 -5.50 -9.84
CA ASP A 82 1.85 -6.13 -8.53
C ASP A 82 1.58 -5.14 -7.41
N LEU A 83 2.10 -3.91 -7.52
CA LEU A 83 1.76 -2.82 -6.61
C LEU A 83 0.27 -2.47 -6.73
N GLN A 84 -0.24 -2.24 -7.95
CA GLN A 84 -1.65 -1.91 -8.17
C GLN A 84 -2.55 -3.07 -7.74
N LYS A 85 -2.22 -4.30 -8.15
CA LYS A 85 -2.94 -5.52 -7.75
C LYS A 85 -3.04 -5.65 -6.22
N SER A 86 -1.95 -5.36 -5.52
CA SER A 86 -1.89 -5.40 -4.05
C SER A 86 -2.79 -4.34 -3.41
N ILE A 87 -2.80 -3.12 -3.94
CA ILE A 87 -3.67 -2.03 -3.44
C ILE A 87 -5.14 -2.34 -3.71
N GLN A 88 -5.48 -2.87 -4.88
CA GLN A 88 -6.85 -3.27 -5.20
C GLN A 88 -7.33 -4.42 -4.31
N ALA A 89 -6.45 -5.37 -4.01
CA ALA A 89 -6.77 -6.43 -3.05
C ALA A 89 -7.04 -5.85 -1.65
N LEU A 90 -6.30 -4.82 -1.23
CA LEU A 90 -6.59 -4.07 0.00
C LEU A 90 -7.97 -3.41 -0.04
N GLU A 91 -8.31 -2.72 -1.12
CA GLU A 91 -9.62 -2.07 -1.29
C GLU A 91 -10.78 -3.07 -1.20
N GLN A 92 -10.62 -4.22 -1.83
CA GLN A 92 -11.59 -5.31 -1.75
C GLN A 92 -11.75 -5.84 -0.31
N MET A 93 -10.64 -5.97 0.44
CA MET A 93 -10.67 -6.39 1.85
C MET A 93 -11.36 -5.35 2.74
N GLU A 94 -11.08 -4.06 2.54
CA GLU A 94 -11.70 -2.95 3.27
C GLU A 94 -13.21 -2.89 3.02
N ALA A 95 -13.64 -3.02 1.77
CA ALA A 95 -15.05 -3.08 1.39
C ALA A 95 -15.75 -4.30 2.00
N ALA A 96 -15.13 -5.49 1.92
CA ALA A 96 -15.71 -6.73 2.45
C ALA A 96 -15.85 -6.72 3.99
N ASN A 97 -14.92 -6.08 4.70
CA ASN A 97 -14.99 -5.93 6.16
C ASN A 97 -16.10 -4.96 6.58
N SER A 98 -16.35 -3.93 5.77
CA SER A 98 -17.41 -2.95 6.03
C SER A 98 -18.81 -3.57 5.92
N CYS A 99 -19.00 -4.56 5.05
CA CYS A 99 -20.26 -5.30 4.89
C CYS A 99 -20.58 -6.29 6.02
N LYS A 100 -19.62 -6.59 6.92
CA LYS A 100 -19.82 -7.52 8.05
C LYS A 100 -20.20 -6.83 9.36
N ALA A 101 -20.20 -5.50 9.41
CA ALA A 101 -20.62 -4.75 10.58
C ALA A 101 -22.16 -4.79 10.72
N PRO A 102 -22.71 -4.87 11.95
CA PRO A 102 -24.16 -4.93 12.13
C PRO A 102 -24.80 -3.55 11.87
N VAL A 103 -25.65 -3.49 10.85
CA VAL A 103 -26.61 -2.40 10.51
C VAL A 103 -25.95 -1.04 10.19
N ASP A 104 -26.15 -0.55 8.95
CA ASP A 104 -25.85 0.83 8.49
C ASP A 104 -24.38 1.29 8.39
N SER A 105 -23.42 0.40 8.12
CA SER A 105 -22.07 0.84 7.72
C SER A 105 -22.04 1.30 6.25
N THR A 106 -22.63 2.47 5.96
CA THR A 106 -22.49 3.16 4.66
C THR A 106 -21.06 3.63 4.41
N PHE A 107 -20.16 3.48 5.39
CA PHE A 107 -18.80 4.00 5.36
C PHE A 107 -17.76 2.88 5.42
N VAL A 108 -16.72 2.99 4.58
CA VAL A 108 -15.54 2.13 4.56
C VAL A 108 -14.38 2.85 5.22
N MET A 109 -13.74 2.21 6.20
CA MET A 109 -12.49 2.69 6.76
C MET A 109 -11.33 2.36 5.81
N ARG A 110 -10.62 3.38 5.34
CA ARG A 110 -9.38 3.25 4.56
C ARG A 110 -8.18 3.34 5.49
N HIS A 111 -7.29 2.37 5.36
CA HIS A 111 -6.06 2.33 6.15
C HIS A 111 -5.02 3.32 5.58
N PRO A 112 -4.22 3.96 6.45
CA PRO A 112 -2.92 4.50 6.05
C PRO A 112 -2.09 3.41 5.37
N LEU A 113 -1.43 3.76 4.27
CA LEU A 113 -0.69 2.79 3.46
C LEU A 113 0.81 2.98 3.65
N VAL A 114 1.51 1.90 3.99
CA VAL A 114 2.97 1.85 3.92
C VAL A 114 3.39 0.94 2.78
N ILE A 115 4.02 1.52 1.76
CA ILE A 115 4.63 0.80 0.64
C ILE A 115 6.11 0.62 0.98
N TYR A 116 6.56 -0.64 1.09
CA TYR A 116 7.97 -0.96 1.33
C TYR A 116 8.59 -1.48 0.03
N GLY A 117 9.63 -0.79 -0.45
CA GLY A 117 10.30 -1.04 -1.72
C GLY A 117 9.72 -0.23 -2.89
N GLY A 118 10.12 -0.56 -4.11
CA GLY A 118 9.59 0.06 -5.34
C GLY A 118 10.34 1.30 -5.83
N LEU A 119 11.32 1.82 -5.07
CA LEU A 119 12.25 2.86 -5.52
C LEU A 119 13.70 2.35 -5.46
N GLY A 120 14.52 2.82 -6.41
CA GLY A 120 15.98 2.64 -6.38
C GLY A 120 16.50 1.39 -7.11
N SER A 121 15.61 0.58 -7.70
CA SER A 121 15.98 -0.53 -8.59
C SER A 121 15.82 -0.11 -10.06
N ARG A 122 14.98 -0.83 -10.80
CA ARG A 122 14.57 -0.52 -12.17
C ARG A 122 13.90 0.86 -12.22
N LEU A 123 14.35 1.71 -13.16
CA LEU A 123 13.82 3.06 -13.32
C LEU A 123 12.33 3.05 -13.66
N ASP A 124 11.90 2.16 -14.55
CA ASP A 124 10.50 2.01 -14.95
C ASP A 124 9.60 1.66 -13.75
N GLN A 125 10.05 0.76 -12.87
CA GLN A 125 9.34 0.42 -11.64
C GLN A 125 9.28 1.60 -10.66
N SER A 126 10.37 2.37 -10.58
CA SER A 126 10.43 3.56 -9.72
C SER A 126 9.44 4.64 -10.21
N MET A 127 9.42 4.91 -11.52
CA MET A 127 8.48 5.85 -12.12
C MET A 127 7.03 5.39 -11.97
N HIS A 128 6.77 4.08 -12.14
CA HIS A 128 5.44 3.52 -11.89
C HIS A 128 5.01 3.66 -10.43
N THR A 129 5.91 3.41 -9.48
CA THR A 129 5.63 3.57 -8.05
C THR A 129 5.30 5.03 -7.70
N LEU A 130 6.02 5.99 -8.28
CA LEU A 130 5.71 7.42 -8.12
C LEU A 130 4.37 7.80 -8.76
N HIS A 131 4.06 7.25 -9.94
CA HIS A 131 2.77 7.44 -10.59
C HIS A 131 1.61 6.92 -9.72
N VAL A 132 1.75 5.70 -9.18
CA VAL A 132 0.78 5.13 -8.23
C VAL A 132 0.66 6.00 -6.98
N LEU A 133 1.76 6.50 -6.43
CA LEU A 133 1.73 7.39 -5.27
C LEU A 133 0.89 8.65 -5.57
N ALA A 134 1.02 9.23 -6.76
CA ALA A 134 0.21 10.37 -7.20
C ALA A 134 -1.28 10.03 -7.35
N GLN A 135 -1.62 8.82 -7.83
CA GLN A 135 -3.01 8.34 -7.90
C GLN A 135 -3.64 8.15 -6.51
N LEU A 136 -2.84 7.81 -5.49
CA LEU A 136 -3.30 7.62 -4.12
C LEU A 136 -3.44 8.93 -3.34
N ALA A 137 -2.94 10.06 -3.87
CA ALA A 137 -3.01 11.33 -3.19
C ALA A 137 -4.47 11.81 -3.06
N PRO A 138 -4.88 12.34 -1.90
CA PRO A 138 -6.20 12.95 -1.76
C PRO A 138 -6.30 14.23 -2.60
N ASP A 139 -7.45 14.46 -3.22
CA ASP A 139 -7.73 15.70 -3.96
C ASP A 139 -7.66 16.93 -3.05
N ALA A 140 -7.23 18.08 -3.60
CA ALA A 140 -7.15 19.35 -2.87
C ALA A 140 -8.50 19.84 -2.29
N SER A 141 -9.61 19.38 -2.86
CA SER A 141 -10.98 19.67 -2.47
C SER A 141 -11.55 18.62 -1.50
N SER A 142 -10.94 17.44 -1.44
CA SER A 142 -11.28 16.40 -0.48
C SER A 142 -10.56 16.74 0.82
N SER A 143 -11.30 16.86 1.93
CA SER A 143 -10.69 17.06 3.25
C SER A 143 -9.68 15.93 3.47
N ALA A 144 -8.39 16.26 3.43
CA ALA A 144 -7.24 15.36 3.29
C ALA A 144 -6.99 14.40 4.48
N ALA A 145 -8.02 14.04 5.24
CA ALA A 145 -7.86 13.34 6.49
C ALA A 145 -9.08 12.51 6.91
N VAL A 146 -10.11 12.31 6.06
CA VAL A 146 -11.27 11.50 6.49
C VAL A 146 -10.95 10.02 6.22
N PRO A 147 -10.69 9.19 7.26
CA PRO A 147 -10.39 7.78 7.05
C PRO A 147 -11.63 6.97 6.64
N TYR A 148 -12.83 7.58 6.68
CA TYR A 148 -14.09 6.96 6.32
C TYR A 148 -14.64 7.56 5.03
N VAL A 149 -14.96 6.72 4.05
CA VAL A 149 -15.58 7.15 2.78
C VAL A 149 -16.86 6.39 2.54
N GLN A 150 -17.88 7.06 2.01
CA GLN A 150 -19.13 6.40 1.65
C GLN A 150 -18.89 5.31 0.59
N VAL A 151 -19.58 4.18 0.73
CA VAL A 151 -19.56 3.11 -0.25
C VAL A 151 -20.13 3.63 -1.57
N HIS A 152 -19.27 3.91 -2.56
CA HIS A 152 -19.71 4.13 -3.93
C HIS A 152 -20.01 2.78 -4.58
N THR A 153 -21.24 2.58 -5.05
CA THR A 153 -21.73 1.31 -5.63
C THR A 153 -21.31 1.07 -7.07
N SER A 154 -20.60 2.00 -7.71
CA SER A 154 -20.09 1.78 -9.07
C SER A 154 -18.75 1.04 -9.03
N PRO A 155 -18.58 -0.05 -9.81
CA PRO A 155 -17.25 -0.64 -10.01
C PRO A 155 -16.33 0.45 -10.57
N LEU A 156 -15.21 0.68 -9.88
CA LEU A 156 -14.13 1.50 -10.45
C LEU A 156 -13.48 0.69 -11.59
N PRO A 157 -12.98 1.36 -12.64
CA PRO A 157 -12.18 0.70 -13.67
C PRO A 157 -11.01 -0.06 -13.04
N ASP A 158 -10.60 -1.18 -13.63
CA ASP A 158 -9.50 -2.04 -13.17
C ASP A 158 -8.13 -1.34 -13.03
N SER A 159 -8.00 -0.07 -13.42
CA SER A 159 -6.77 0.72 -13.29
C SER A 159 -6.88 1.89 -12.30
N THR A 160 -8.08 2.17 -11.75
CA THR A 160 -8.31 3.32 -10.88
C THR A 160 -8.14 2.92 -9.43
N LEU A 161 -7.23 3.58 -8.71
CA LEU A 161 -6.99 3.38 -7.28
C LEU A 161 -7.75 4.43 -6.47
N GLN A 162 -8.18 4.06 -5.27
CA GLN A 162 -8.84 5.00 -4.36
C GLN A 162 -7.80 5.82 -3.59
N ALA A 163 -8.05 7.12 -3.46
CA ALA A 163 -7.24 8.01 -2.63
C ALA A 163 -7.13 7.51 -1.18
N ARG A 164 -5.95 7.70 -0.58
CA ARG A 164 -5.61 7.24 0.76
C ARG A 164 -5.44 8.41 1.72
N PRO A 165 -5.80 8.24 3.01
CA PRO A 165 -5.63 9.30 4.00
C PRO A 165 -4.15 9.66 4.17
N GLU A 166 -3.27 8.65 4.13
CA GLU A 166 -1.83 8.82 4.20
C GLU A 166 -1.17 7.67 3.45
N THR A 167 -0.14 7.98 2.66
CA THR A 167 0.71 6.97 2.00
C THR A 167 2.17 7.32 2.21
N ILE A 168 2.90 6.39 2.85
CA ILE A 168 4.35 6.48 3.07
C ILE A 168 5.03 5.40 2.24
N LEU A 169 6.05 5.79 1.49
CA LEU A 169 6.89 4.92 0.69
C LEU A 169 8.27 4.83 1.36
N ILE A 170 8.66 3.63 1.79
CA ILE A 170 9.95 3.35 2.42
C ILE A 170 10.82 2.61 1.41
N ALA A 171 11.93 3.24 1.02
CA ALA A 171 12.97 2.67 0.18
C ALA A 171 14.26 2.45 0.98
N SER A 172 15.29 1.90 0.33
CA SER A 172 16.58 1.63 0.98
C SER A 172 17.33 2.90 1.40
N SER A 173 17.11 4.04 0.76
CA SER A 173 17.86 5.27 1.08
C SER A 173 16.99 6.47 1.43
N CYS A 174 15.66 6.32 1.33
CA CYS A 174 14.74 7.42 1.57
C CYS A 174 13.37 6.96 2.06
N VAL A 175 12.67 7.89 2.70
CA VAL A 175 11.24 7.81 2.95
C VAL A 175 10.59 8.92 2.14
N SER A 176 9.62 8.56 1.30
CA SER A 176 8.90 9.48 0.42
C SER A 176 7.42 9.48 0.77
N CYS A 177 6.79 10.64 0.73
CA CYS A 177 5.34 10.80 0.84
C CYS A 177 4.91 11.98 -0.01
N LEU A 178 3.64 12.03 -0.40
CA LEU A 178 3.07 13.22 -1.01
C LEU A 178 2.48 14.11 0.07
N LEU A 179 2.90 15.37 0.08
CA LEU A 179 2.30 16.38 0.94
C LEU A 179 0.97 16.82 0.32
N PRO A 180 -0.09 16.97 1.13
CA PRO A 180 -1.34 17.53 0.63
C PRO A 180 -1.09 18.95 0.11
N PRO A 181 -1.87 19.40 -0.89
CA PRO A 181 -1.71 20.72 -1.46
C PRO A 181 -1.83 21.78 -0.38
N VAL A 182 -0.71 22.44 -0.07
CA VAL A 182 -0.66 23.55 0.87
C VAL A 182 -1.37 24.73 0.19
N ARG A 183 -2.47 25.21 0.75
CA ARG A 183 -3.01 26.52 0.39
C ARG A 183 -2.03 27.58 0.89
N LEU A 184 -1.02 27.87 0.09
CA LEU A 184 -0.18 29.04 0.32
C LEU A 184 -1.08 30.28 0.12
N PRO A 185 -1.11 31.23 1.08
CA PRO A 185 -1.83 32.47 0.89
C PRO A 185 -1.32 33.13 -0.39
N ARG A 186 -2.22 33.52 -1.29
CA ARG A 186 -1.79 34.25 -2.48
C ARG A 186 -1.32 35.62 -2.02
N LEU A 187 -0.29 36.17 -2.66
CA LEU A 187 0.22 37.52 -2.35
C LEU A 187 -0.89 38.60 -2.46
N THR A 188 -1.97 38.31 -3.19
CA THR A 188 -3.16 39.15 -3.33
C THR A 188 -4.12 39.12 -2.14
N ASP A 189 -3.97 38.18 -1.20
CA ASP A 189 -4.82 38.05 0.00
C ASP A 189 -4.34 38.97 1.14
N VAL A 190 -3.21 39.67 0.96
CA VAL A 190 -2.76 40.72 1.87
C VAL A 190 -3.53 42.00 1.52
N ALA A 191 -4.59 42.29 2.29
CA ALA A 191 -5.30 43.55 2.19
C ALA A 191 -4.30 44.72 2.28
N PRO A 192 -4.40 45.76 1.43
CA PRO A 192 -3.58 46.95 1.57
C PRO A 192 -3.90 47.58 2.93
N GLY A 193 -2.93 47.52 3.84
CA GLY A 193 -3.02 48.15 5.15
C GLY A 193 -3.38 49.63 4.98
N HIS A 194 -4.44 50.06 5.65
CA HIS A 194 -4.75 51.48 5.81
C HIS A 194 -3.57 52.13 6.54
N ALA A 195 -2.85 52.99 5.81
CA ALA A 195 -1.90 53.96 6.33
C ALA A 195 -2.63 55.23 6.78
#